data_AF-A0A2U1L851-F1
#
_entry.id   AF-A0A2U1L851-F1
#
_cell.length_a   1.000
_cell.length_b   1.000
_cell.length_c   1.000
_cell.angle_alpha   90.00
_cell.angle_beta   90.00
_cell.angle_gamma   90.00
#
_symmetry.space_group_name_H-M   'P 1'
#
loop_
_entity.id
_entity.type
_entity.pdbx_description
1 polymer ?
#
loop_
_entity_poly.entity_id
_entity_poly.type
_entity_poly.pdbx_seq_one_letter_code
_entity_poly.pdbx_strand_id
1 'polypeptide(L)'
;MDVVFGSGNLDKLSNIDLKKYFLKYLEYIGHPKSNLMTKAVCTRLEMSLRTEENCVDCNVFLMRHMETYLRSKNWNCGLKDEGPEQQTQIYELRKKYLSRILKSDINIKRSIVLEELEDYRNCQVALKKIS
;
A
#
# COMPACT_ATOMS: atom_id res chain seq x y z
N MET A 1 7.65 -19.17 13.95
CA MET A 1 6.20 -19.28 13.68
C MET A 1 6.00 -18.76 12.28
N ASP A 2 6.06 -19.67 11.31
CA ASP A 2 5.94 -19.31 9.90
C ASP A 2 4.45 -19.15 9.58
N VAL A 3 4.01 -17.91 9.43
CA VAL A 3 2.68 -17.64 8.90
C VAL A 3 2.77 -17.86 7.39
N VAL A 4 2.51 -19.10 6.98
CA VAL A 4 2.27 -19.44 5.58
C VAL A 4 0.95 -18.79 5.18
N PHE A 5 1.00 -17.59 4.64
CA PHE A 5 -0.11 -17.08 3.84
C PHE A 5 -0.13 -17.92 2.57
N GLY A 6 -1.03 -18.91 2.55
CA GLY A 6 -1.28 -19.72 1.37
C GLY A 6 -1.47 -18.82 0.16
N SER A 7 -0.90 -19.23 -0.97
CA SER A 7 -1.10 -18.63 -2.27
C SER A 7 -2.57 -18.29 -2.44
N GLY A 8 -2.89 -17.01 -2.25
CA GLY A 8 -4.24 -16.50 -2.29
C GLY A 8 -4.72 -16.66 -3.71
N ASN A 9 -5.40 -17.76 -3.99
CA ASN A 9 -5.99 -17.99 -5.30
C ASN A 9 -6.94 -16.81 -5.59
N LEU A 10 -6.56 -15.95 -6.55
CA LEU A 10 -7.36 -14.81 -7.02
C LEU A 10 -8.77 -15.26 -7.47
N ASP A 11 -8.95 -16.54 -7.79
CA ASP A 11 -10.24 -17.15 -8.12
C ASP A 11 -11.22 -17.15 -6.95
N LYS A 12 -10.79 -16.94 -5.70
CA LYS A 12 -11.70 -16.84 -4.53
C LYS A 12 -12.36 -15.46 -4.39
N LEU A 13 -11.82 -14.41 -5.03
CA LEU A 13 -12.47 -13.10 -5.12
C LEU A 13 -13.53 -13.05 -6.23
N SER A 14 -13.62 -14.08 -7.07
CA SER A 14 -14.57 -14.17 -8.19
C SER A 14 -16.04 -14.05 -7.77
N ASN A 15 -16.35 -14.28 -6.49
CA ASN A 15 -17.71 -14.26 -5.94
C ASN A 15 -18.06 -12.97 -5.18
N ILE A 16 -17.11 -12.03 -5.06
CA ILE A 16 -17.36 -10.72 -4.45
C ILE A 16 -17.55 -9.71 -5.57
N ASP A 17 -18.78 -9.21 -5.71
CA ASP A 17 -19.08 -8.08 -6.60
C ASP A 17 -18.50 -6.78 -5.99
N LEU A 18 -17.19 -6.61 -6.16
CA LEU A 18 -16.44 -5.44 -5.70
C LEU A 18 -17.03 -4.14 -6.27
N LYS A 19 -17.55 -4.18 -7.50
CA LYS A 19 -18.23 -3.04 -8.12
C LYS A 19 -19.46 -2.67 -7.30
N LYS A 20 -20.30 -3.63 -6.93
CA LYS A 20 -21.49 -3.40 -6.10
C LYS A 20 -21.15 -2.81 -4.73
N TYR A 21 -20.16 -3.34 -4.03
CA TYR A 21 -19.78 -2.79 -2.71
C TYR A 21 -19.20 -1.38 -2.82
N PHE A 22 -18.37 -1.13 -3.84
CA PHE A 22 -17.85 0.20 -4.10
C PHE A 22 -18.96 1.21 -4.43
N LEU A 23 -19.95 0.82 -5.25
CA LEU A 23 -21.09 1.66 -5.57
C LEU A 23 -21.95 1.97 -4.33
N LYS A 24 -22.24 0.96 -3.49
CA LYS A 24 -22.94 1.16 -2.22
C LYS A 24 -22.20 2.13 -1.30
N TYR A 25 -20.88 2.04 -1.24
CA TYR A 25 -20.07 2.98 -0.49
C TYR A 25 -20.20 4.42 -1.04
N LEU A 26 -20.14 4.60 -2.37
CA LEU A 26 -20.33 5.90 -2.99
C LEU A 26 -21.72 6.49 -2.73
N GLU A 27 -22.76 5.66 -2.72
CA GLU A 27 -24.13 6.06 -2.35
C GLU A 27 -24.21 6.46 -0.87
N TYR A 28 -23.63 5.65 0.01
CA TYR A 28 -23.61 5.91 1.46
C TYR A 28 -22.97 7.25 1.81
N ILE A 29 -21.87 7.61 1.14
CA ILE A 29 -21.20 8.91 1.36
C ILE A 29 -21.79 10.06 0.54
N GLY A 30 -22.86 9.82 -0.23
CA GLY A 30 -23.47 10.85 -1.10
C GLY A 30 -22.55 11.38 -2.19
N HIS A 31 -21.65 10.54 -2.73
CA HIS A 31 -20.65 10.99 -3.69
C HIS A 31 -21.32 11.46 -5.01
N PRO A 32 -20.99 12.66 -5.53
CA PRO A 32 -21.70 13.26 -6.68
C PRO A 32 -21.61 12.45 -7.98
N LYS A 33 -20.69 11.48 -8.04
CA LYS A 33 -20.50 10.58 -9.20
C LYS A 33 -21.08 9.18 -9.01
N SER A 34 -21.78 8.88 -7.91
CA SER A 34 -22.36 7.55 -7.66
C SER A 34 -23.17 7.04 -8.87
N ASN A 35 -24.10 7.87 -9.37
CA ASN A 35 -24.94 7.58 -10.55
C ASN A 35 -24.15 7.42 -11.87
N LEU A 36 -23.00 8.08 -12.00
CA LEU A 36 -22.15 7.91 -13.18
C LEU A 36 -21.40 6.58 -13.12
N MET A 37 -20.94 6.20 -11.92
CA MET A 37 -20.14 4.99 -11.71
C MET A 37 -20.96 3.70 -11.87
N THR A 38 -22.28 3.74 -11.69
CA THR A 38 -23.15 2.56 -11.96
C THR A 38 -23.03 2.13 -13.43
N LYS A 39 -23.00 3.10 -14.34
CA LYS A 39 -22.88 2.91 -15.80
C LYS A 39 -21.44 2.67 -16.27
N ALA A 40 -20.44 2.90 -15.43
CA ALA A 40 -19.05 2.72 -15.79
C ALA A 40 -18.72 1.24 -16.04
N VAL A 41 -18.04 0.98 -17.15
CA VAL A 41 -17.45 -0.33 -17.44
C VAL A 41 -16.15 -0.43 -16.65
N CYS A 42 -16.06 -1.42 -15.76
CA CYS A 42 -14.84 -1.70 -15.03
C CYS A 42 -13.93 -2.55 -15.92
N THR A 43 -12.82 -1.99 -16.36
CA THR A 43 -11.77 -2.73 -17.07
C THR A 43 -10.59 -2.91 -16.15
N ARG A 44 -10.07 -4.13 -16.05
CA ARG A 44 -8.79 -4.35 -15.38
C ARG A 44 -7.70 -3.62 -16.16
N LEU A 45 -6.99 -2.72 -15.50
CA LEU A 45 -5.86 -2.03 -16.09
C LEU A 45 -4.69 -3.01 -16.14
N GLU A 46 -4.09 -3.18 -17.31
CA GLU A 46 -2.82 -3.88 -17.44
C GLU A 46 -1.71 -2.94 -16.98
N MET A 47 -0.94 -3.38 -15.96
CA MET A 47 0.08 -2.58 -15.29
C MET A 47 1.44 -3.20 -15.55
N SER A 48 2.47 -2.38 -15.75
CA SER A 48 3.85 -2.86 -15.78
C SER A 48 4.23 -3.43 -14.41
N LEU A 49 5.02 -4.52 -14.41
CA LEU A 49 5.54 -5.21 -13.21
C LEU A 49 4.48 -5.86 -12.31
N ARG A 50 3.80 -6.87 -12.86
CA ARG A 50 3.00 -7.83 -12.08
C ARG A 50 3.95 -8.89 -11.52
N THR A 51 4.33 -8.78 -10.26
CA THR A 51 5.05 -9.89 -9.59
C THR A 51 4.02 -10.95 -9.21
N GLU A 52 4.19 -12.18 -9.71
CA GLU A 52 3.27 -13.29 -9.40
C GLU A 52 3.61 -13.99 -8.09
N GLU A 53 4.86 -13.89 -7.62
CA GLU A 53 5.38 -14.70 -6.50
C GLU A 53 5.81 -13.91 -5.26
N ASN A 54 5.78 -12.56 -5.29
CA ASN A 54 6.14 -11.77 -4.11
C ASN A 54 4.92 -11.44 -3.24
N CYS A 55 4.50 -12.39 -2.42
CA CYS A 55 3.41 -12.21 -1.47
C CYS A 55 3.72 -11.19 -0.36
N VAL A 56 5.01 -10.88 -0.12
CA VAL A 56 5.47 -10.02 0.97
C VAL A 56 5.40 -8.53 0.59
N ASP A 57 5.74 -8.18 -0.65
CA ASP A 57 5.83 -6.77 -1.11
C ASP A 57 4.65 -6.28 -1.95
N CYS A 58 3.64 -7.12 -2.19
CA CYS A 58 2.49 -6.78 -3.02
C CYS A 58 1.81 -5.45 -2.62
N ASN A 59 1.80 -5.13 -1.33
CA ASN A 59 1.29 -3.88 -0.78
C ASN A 59 2.15 -2.66 -1.12
N VAL A 60 3.48 -2.79 -1.16
CA VAL A 60 4.40 -1.71 -1.55
C VAL A 60 4.21 -1.38 -3.04
N PHE A 61 4.10 -2.40 -3.89
CA PHE A 61 3.75 -2.23 -5.30
C PHE A 61 2.40 -1.53 -5.46
N LEU A 62 1.35 -2.00 -4.77
CA LEU A 62 0.03 -1.39 -4.81
C LEU A 62 0.08 0.09 -4.42
N MET A 63 0.67 0.42 -3.27
CA MET A 63 0.80 1.80 -2.82
C MET A 63 1.58 2.66 -3.80
N ARG A 64 2.63 2.11 -4.43
CA ARG A 64 3.44 2.84 -5.42
C ARG A 64 2.69 3.09 -6.73
N HIS A 65 1.95 2.11 -7.23
CA HIS A 65 1.09 2.31 -8.39
C HIS A 65 0.03 3.37 -8.09
N MET A 66 -0.65 3.30 -6.94
CA MET A 66 -1.65 4.29 -6.55
C MET A 66 -1.05 5.70 -6.37
N GLU A 67 0.16 5.81 -5.81
CA GLU A 67 0.87 7.09 -5.64
C GLU A 67 1.24 7.74 -6.99
N THR A 68 1.59 6.95 -7.99
CA THR A 68 2.15 7.42 -9.27
C THR A 68 1.14 7.42 -10.42
N TYR A 69 -0.06 6.90 -10.20
CA TYR A 69 -1.05 6.75 -11.25
C TYR A 69 -1.67 8.09 -11.65
N LEU A 70 -1.26 8.61 -12.82
CA LEU A 70 -1.74 9.86 -13.39
C LEU A 70 -2.88 9.66 -14.42
N ARG A 71 -3.70 8.63 -14.26
CA ARG A 71 -4.84 8.32 -15.16
C ARG A 71 -4.44 8.01 -16.61
N SER A 72 -3.21 7.58 -16.84
CA SER A 72 -2.70 7.19 -18.17
C SER A 72 -2.45 5.69 -18.22
N LYS A 73 -2.73 5.06 -19.37
CA LYS A 73 -2.41 3.64 -19.61
C LYS A 73 -0.91 3.39 -19.76
N ASN A 74 -0.14 4.40 -20.16
CA ASN A 74 1.30 4.30 -20.37
C ASN A 74 2.10 4.87 -19.18
N TRP A 75 1.52 4.86 -17.97
CA TRP A 75 2.21 5.41 -16.81
C TRP A 75 3.37 4.50 -16.39
N ASN A 76 4.44 5.13 -15.92
CA ASN A 76 5.58 4.44 -15.34
C ASN A 76 5.56 4.68 -13.82
N CYS A 77 5.55 3.61 -13.02
CA CYS A 77 5.59 3.71 -11.56
C CYS A 77 6.99 4.06 -11.01
N GLY A 78 8.02 4.07 -11.86
CA GLY A 78 9.40 4.41 -11.54
C GLY A 78 10.18 3.31 -10.83
N LEU A 79 9.62 2.10 -10.75
CA LEU A 79 10.35 0.92 -10.29
C LEU A 79 11.21 0.37 -11.42
N LYS A 80 12.41 -0.08 -11.06
CA LYS A 80 13.29 -0.82 -11.95
C LYS A 80 12.77 -2.24 -12.15
N ASP A 81 13.33 -2.93 -13.14
CA ASP A 81 13.07 -4.35 -13.37
C ASP A 81 13.54 -5.20 -12.19
N GLU A 82 13.01 -6.41 -12.10
CA GLU A 82 13.31 -7.33 -11.00
C GLU A 82 14.82 -7.56 -10.84
N GLY A 83 15.32 -7.27 -9.62
CA GLY A 83 16.74 -7.36 -9.32
C GLY A 83 17.14 -6.57 -8.07
N PRO A 84 18.45 -6.52 -7.74
CA PRO A 84 18.95 -5.90 -6.50
C PRO A 84 18.60 -4.42 -6.36
N GLU A 85 18.56 -3.70 -7.48
CA GLU A 85 18.21 -2.27 -7.46
C GLU A 85 16.72 -2.07 -7.14
N GLN A 86 15.84 -2.90 -7.69
CA GLN A 86 14.41 -2.87 -7.37
C GLN A 86 14.18 -3.26 -5.90
N GLN A 87 14.89 -4.25 -5.38
CA GLN A 87 14.82 -4.61 -3.94
C GLN A 87 15.20 -3.43 -3.04
N THR A 88 16.23 -2.67 -3.42
CA THR A 88 16.61 -1.43 -2.73
C THR A 88 15.49 -0.39 -2.78
N GLN A 89 14.88 -0.18 -3.96
CA GLN A 89 13.74 0.74 -4.11
C GLN A 89 12.54 0.31 -3.25
N ILE A 90 12.20 -0.97 -3.22
CA ILE A 90 11.12 -1.54 -2.42
C ILE A 90 11.40 -1.33 -0.93
N TYR A 91 12.64 -1.56 -0.48
CA TYR A 91 13.02 -1.34 0.91
C TYR A 91 12.86 0.12 1.34
N GLU A 92 13.30 1.07 0.51
CA GLU A 92 13.11 2.51 0.77
C GLU A 92 11.63 2.91 0.78
N LEU A 93 10.84 2.39 -0.17
CA LEU A 93 9.40 2.63 -0.20
C LEU A 93 8.69 2.05 1.02
N ARG A 94 9.09 0.86 1.48
CA ARG A 94 8.56 0.24 2.69
C ARG A 94 8.80 1.15 3.91
N LYS A 95 10.02 1.67 4.08
CA LYS A 95 10.32 2.65 5.14
C LYS A 95 9.48 3.91 5.01
N LYS A 96 9.37 4.47 3.80
CA LYS A 96 8.56 5.66 3.52
C LYS A 96 7.10 5.44 3.92
N TYR A 97 6.46 4.39 3.41
CA TYR A 97 5.06 4.11 3.67
C TYR A 97 4.80 3.75 5.13
N LEU A 98 5.64 2.90 5.73
CA LEU A 98 5.52 2.54 7.15
C LEU A 98 5.61 3.78 8.04
N SER A 99 6.56 4.68 7.77
CA SER A 99 6.70 5.92 8.54
C SER A 99 5.44 6.80 8.47
N ARG A 100 4.78 6.86 7.32
CA ARG A 100 3.52 7.61 7.15
C ARG A 100 2.34 6.95 7.85
N ILE A 101 2.24 5.62 7.79
CA ILE A 101 1.18 4.85 8.46
C ILE A 101 1.31 4.99 9.98
N LEU A 102 2.52 4.77 10.51
CA LEU A 102 2.82 4.85 11.93
C LEU A 102 2.52 6.25 12.50
N LYS A 103 2.87 7.29 11.75
CA LYS A 103 2.63 8.69 12.12
C LYS A 103 1.28 9.22 11.63
N SER A 104 0.39 8.42 11.06
CA SER A 104 -0.90 8.94 10.58
C SER A 104 -1.79 9.37 11.75
N ASP A 105 -2.56 10.45 11.61
CA ASP A 105 -3.53 10.88 12.63
C ASP A 105 -4.69 9.87 12.81
N ILE A 106 -4.90 9.01 11.82
CA ILE A 106 -5.89 7.93 11.86
C ILE A 106 -5.36 6.72 12.65
N ASN A 107 -4.05 6.61 12.86
CA ASN A 107 -3.48 5.51 13.63
C ASN A 107 -3.82 5.70 15.12
N ILE A 108 -4.71 4.84 15.64
CA ILE A 108 -5.13 4.83 17.05
C ILE A 108 -3.93 4.65 17.99
N LYS A 109 -2.86 4.00 17.53
CA LYS A 109 -1.62 3.77 18.30
C LYS A 109 -0.58 4.88 18.10
N ARG A 110 -0.90 5.97 17.41
CA ARG A 110 0.05 7.03 17.08
C ARG A 110 0.75 7.59 18.32
N SER A 111 0.04 7.83 19.42
CA SER A 111 0.64 8.39 20.65
C SER A 111 1.75 7.48 21.19
N ILE A 112 1.46 6.19 21.34
CA ILE A 112 2.42 5.18 21.80
C ILE A 112 3.62 5.11 20.88
N VAL A 113 3.40 5.08 19.57
CA VAL A 113 4.48 5.05 18.58
C VAL A 113 5.39 6.29 18.69
N LEU A 114 4.81 7.47 18.93
CA LEU A 114 5.59 8.71 19.08
C LEU A 114 6.37 8.75 20.40
N GLU A 115 5.80 8.21 21.49
CA GLU A 115 6.46 8.06 22.78
C GLU A 115 7.66 7.11 22.68
N GLU A 116 7.47 5.91 22.13
CA GLU A 116 8.55 4.94 21.89
C GLU A 116 9.66 5.50 21.00
N LEU A 117 9.31 6.32 20.01
CA LEU A 117 10.29 7.00 19.15
C LEU A 117 11.11 8.03 19.91
N GLU A 118 10.53 8.73 20.87
CA GLU A 118 11.23 9.70 21.70
C GLU A 118 12.16 8.99 22.68
N ASP A 119 11.68 7.93 23.33
CA ASP A 119 12.50 7.08 24.20
C ASP A 119 13.69 6.48 23.46
N TYR A 120 13.46 5.96 22.25
CA TYR A 120 14.52 5.43 21.40
C TYR A 120 15.59 6.48 21.08
N ARG A 121 15.19 7.72 20.75
CA ARG A 121 16.11 8.83 20.49
C ARG A 121 16.93 9.18 21.72
N ASN A 122 16.30 9.23 22.88
CA ASN A 122 16.97 9.52 24.15
C ASN A 122 18.01 8.44 24.49
N CYS A 123 17.67 7.16 24.29
CA CYS A 123 18.61 6.05 24.45
C CYS A 123 19.80 6.13 23.49
N GLN A 124 19.58 6.48 22.20
CA GLN A 124 20.67 6.67 21.25
C GLN A 124 21.61 7.82 21.63
N VAL A 125 21.07 8.93 22.14
CA VAL A 125 21.87 10.07 22.61
C VAL A 125 22.71 9.67 23.83
N ALA A 126 22.14 8.88 24.76
CA ALA A 126 22.85 8.38 25.91
C ALA A 126 24.02 7.46 25.53
N LEU A 127 23.82 6.55 24.56
CA LEU A 127 24.87 5.65 24.07
C LEU A 127 26.05 6.41 23.44
N LYS A 128 25.77 7.47 22.68
CA LYS A 128 26.81 8.32 22.06
C LYS A 128 27.60 9.17 23.05
N LYS A 129 27.13 9.35 24.29
CA LYS A 129 27.86 10.07 25.35
C LYS A 129 28.82 9.16 26.12
N ILE A 130 28.69 7.84 25.95
CA ILE A 130 29.49 6.82 26.65
C ILE A 130 30.61 6.29 25.74
N SER A 131 30.49 6.45 24.42
CA SER A 131 31.53 6.17 23.42
C SER A 131 32.49 7.33 23.21
#